data_AF-A0A6I4ILQ0-F1
#
_entry.id   AF-A0A6I4ILQ0-F1
#
_cell.length_a   1.000
_cell.length_b   1.000
_cell.length_c   1.000
_cell.angle_alpha   90.00
_cell.angle_beta   90.00
_cell.angle_gamma   90.00
#
_symmetry.space_group_name_H-M   'P 1'
#
loop_
_entity.id
_entity.type
_entity.pdbx_description
1 polymer ?
#
loop_
_entity_poly.entity_id
_entity_poly.type
_entity_poly.pdbx_seq_one_letter_code
_entity_poly.pdbx_strand_id
1 'polypeptide(L)'
;MDQIRPFPPTDFMDQAEEEEALRLIPAPDLKQWVVANFLTLGGPLHNPDHDHIAEMLHDNEGFLAFAWASSAYTRAKRMVLGQCEKVMFQQGGWKKARQEQQMRDWFGFVPVYLITIDASFCEKANDSEFCALLEHELYHIGVERDSDGEIIYSDHTGLPKHYLAG
;
A
#
# COMPACT_ATOMS: atom_id res chain seq x y z
N MET A 1 19.71 12.35 -4.20
CA MET A 1 18.40 11.76 -4.51
C MET A 1 17.75 12.77 -5.46
N ASP A 2 17.79 12.52 -6.77
CA ASP A 2 17.35 13.50 -7.78
C ASP A 2 15.84 13.42 -8.05
N GLN A 3 15.15 12.44 -7.44
CA GLN A 3 13.71 12.26 -7.55
C GLN A 3 13.01 12.86 -6.31
N ILE A 4 12.09 13.79 -6.55
CA ILE A 4 11.24 14.39 -5.51
C ILE A 4 10.20 13.34 -5.08
N ARG A 5 9.99 13.17 -3.76
CA ARG A 5 8.94 12.27 -3.25
C ARG A 5 7.54 12.78 -3.59
N PRO A 6 6.54 11.90 -3.75
CA PRO A 6 5.16 12.30 -3.99
C PRO A 6 4.58 13.00 -2.76
N PHE A 7 3.68 13.94 -3.02
CA PHE A 7 2.89 14.66 -2.03
C PHE A 7 1.41 14.48 -2.36
N PRO A 8 0.51 14.50 -1.37
CA PRO A 8 -0.92 14.43 -1.64
C PRO A 8 -1.35 15.60 -2.55
N PRO A 9 -2.30 15.39 -3.48
CA PRO A 9 -2.80 16.47 -4.34
C PRO A 9 -3.41 17.61 -3.52
N THR A 10 -3.09 18.87 -3.86
CA THR A 10 -3.61 20.05 -3.15
C THR A 10 -5.14 20.11 -3.17
N ASP A 11 -5.77 19.91 -4.34
CA ASP A 11 -7.24 19.89 -4.45
C ASP A 11 -7.89 18.83 -3.54
N PHE A 12 -7.19 17.72 -3.27
CA PHE A 12 -7.67 16.68 -2.35
C PHE A 12 -7.59 17.14 -0.90
N MET A 13 -6.51 17.82 -0.52
CA MET A 13 -6.34 18.39 0.82
C MET A 13 -7.37 19.50 1.06
N ASP A 14 -7.54 20.43 0.12
CA ASP A 14 -8.51 21.52 0.21
C ASP A 14 -9.95 20.98 0.39
N GLN A 15 -10.34 19.98 -0.41
CA GLN A 15 -11.65 19.33 -0.27
C GLN A 15 -11.81 18.64 1.09
N ALA A 16 -10.75 18.04 1.62
CA ALA A 16 -10.82 17.36 2.90
C ALA A 16 -10.95 18.33 4.09
N GLU A 17 -10.45 19.56 3.97
CA GLU A 17 -10.65 20.59 5.00
C GLU A 17 -12.12 21.05 5.09
N GLU A 18 -12.87 20.94 4.00
CA GLU A 18 -14.30 21.29 3.94
C GLU A 18 -15.24 20.16 4.39
N GLU A 19 -14.75 18.92 4.46
CA GLU A 19 -15.55 17.72 4.76
C GLU A 19 -15.30 17.20 6.19
N GLU A 20 -16.37 16.88 6.93
CA GLU A 20 -16.22 16.21 8.24
C GLU A 20 -15.80 14.74 8.11
N ALA A 21 -16.06 14.13 6.96
CA ALA A 21 -15.80 12.71 6.72
C ALA A 21 -14.38 12.49 6.19
N LEU A 22 -13.78 11.35 6.58
CA LEU A 22 -12.50 10.92 6.01
C LEU A 22 -12.64 10.74 4.50
N ARG A 23 -11.73 11.38 3.75
CA ARG A 23 -11.64 11.24 2.30
C ARG A 23 -10.49 10.31 1.95
N LEU A 24 -10.74 9.45 0.97
CA LEU A 24 -9.78 8.49 0.44
C LEU A 24 -9.71 8.63 -1.07
N ILE A 25 -8.50 8.63 -1.64
CA ILE A 25 -8.27 8.66 -3.08
C ILE A 25 -7.16 7.66 -3.47
N PRO A 26 -7.18 7.12 -4.70
CA PRO A 26 -6.04 6.34 -5.20
C PRO A 26 -4.78 7.20 -5.28
N ALA A 27 -3.63 6.59 -5.02
CA ALA A 27 -2.31 7.24 -5.04
C ALA A 27 -1.35 6.52 -6.01
N PRO A 28 -1.56 6.62 -7.33
CA PRO A 28 -0.72 5.95 -8.32
C PRO A 28 0.71 6.50 -8.35
N ASP A 29 0.91 7.76 -7.98
CA ASP A 29 2.20 8.42 -7.82
C ASP A 29 3.01 7.81 -6.66
N LEU A 30 2.37 7.51 -5.53
CA LEU A 30 2.98 6.74 -4.44
C LEU A 30 3.45 5.37 -4.91
N LYS A 31 2.58 4.64 -5.61
CA LYS A 31 2.94 3.32 -6.16
C LYS A 31 4.16 3.41 -7.07
N GLN A 32 4.14 4.34 -8.02
CA GLN A 32 5.25 4.53 -8.97
C GLN A 32 6.56 4.87 -8.26
N TRP A 33 6.51 5.76 -7.26
CA TRP A 33 7.68 6.14 -6.50
C TRP A 33 8.24 4.98 -5.65
N VAL A 34 7.36 4.24 -4.96
CA VAL A 34 7.75 3.05 -4.19
C VAL A 34 8.40 1.99 -5.10
N VAL A 35 7.81 1.72 -6.26
CA VAL A 35 8.38 0.76 -7.21
C VAL A 35 9.78 1.19 -7.65
N ALA A 36 9.95 2.46 -8.03
CA ALA A 36 11.23 2.97 -8.51
C ALA A 36 12.32 3.00 -7.43
N ASN A 37 11.95 3.19 -6.16
CA ASN A 37 12.91 3.40 -5.08
C ASN A 37 13.17 2.15 -4.24
N PHE A 38 12.13 1.43 -3.81
CA PHE A 38 12.25 0.27 -2.93
C PHE A 38 12.25 -1.08 -3.65
N LEU A 39 11.50 -1.19 -4.77
CA LEU A 39 11.20 -2.49 -5.40
C LEU A 39 11.92 -2.72 -6.74
N THR A 40 12.75 -1.77 -7.17
CA THR A 40 13.58 -1.90 -8.38
C THR A 40 15.02 -2.13 -7.99
N LEU A 41 15.63 -3.18 -8.55
CA LEU A 41 17.06 -3.45 -8.36
C LEU A 41 17.90 -2.24 -8.78
N GLY A 42 18.75 -1.76 -7.87
CA GLY A 42 19.57 -0.55 -8.08
C GLY A 42 18.83 0.77 -7.84
N GLY A 43 17.57 0.73 -7.40
CA GLY A 43 16.84 1.88 -6.90
C GLY A 43 17.53 2.50 -5.67
N PRO A 44 17.37 3.81 -5.40
CA PRO A 44 18.07 4.50 -4.32
C PRO A 44 17.84 3.93 -2.91
N LEU A 45 16.69 3.28 -2.69
CA LEU A 45 16.27 2.70 -1.42
C LEU A 45 15.98 1.19 -1.57
N HIS A 46 16.56 0.54 -2.59
CA HIS A 46 16.25 -0.87 -2.88
C HIS A 46 16.55 -1.72 -1.65
N ASN A 47 15.52 -2.46 -1.21
CA ASN A 47 15.61 -3.38 -0.08
C ASN A 47 15.30 -4.80 -0.57
N PRO A 48 16.28 -5.73 -0.59
CA PRO A 48 16.09 -7.10 -1.05
C PRO A 48 15.03 -7.88 -0.28
N ASP A 49 14.71 -7.49 0.96
CA ASP A 49 13.64 -8.12 1.74
C ASP A 49 12.28 -8.00 1.04
N HIS A 50 12.11 -7.01 0.17
CA HIS A 50 10.88 -6.77 -0.60
C HIS A 50 10.91 -7.34 -2.03
N ASP A 51 11.96 -8.07 -2.42
CA ASP A 51 12.08 -8.60 -3.79
C ASP A 51 10.90 -9.53 -4.16
N HIS A 52 10.33 -10.24 -3.18
CA HIS A 52 9.15 -11.08 -3.39
C HIS A 52 7.89 -10.25 -3.77
N ILE A 53 7.81 -8.98 -3.36
CA ILE A 53 6.74 -8.05 -3.78
C ILE A 53 6.99 -7.60 -5.23
N ALA A 54 8.25 -7.29 -5.56
CA ALA A 54 8.66 -6.86 -6.89
C ALA A 54 8.37 -7.94 -7.95
N GLU A 55 8.70 -9.20 -7.64
CA GLU A 55 8.39 -10.36 -8.49
C GLU A 55 6.89 -10.46 -8.77
N MET A 56 6.05 -10.32 -7.73
CA MET A 56 4.60 -10.37 -7.92
C MET A 56 4.04 -9.21 -8.73
N LEU A 57 4.61 -8.00 -8.58
CA LEU A 57 4.18 -6.82 -9.34
C LEU A 57 4.54 -6.91 -10.82
N HIS A 58 5.63 -7.61 -11.17
CA HIS A 58 5.99 -7.86 -12.56
C HIS A 58 4.91 -8.69 -13.28
N ASP A 59 4.36 -9.69 -12.60
CA ASP A 59 3.37 -10.60 -13.18
C ASP A 59 1.92 -10.12 -13.03
N ASN A 60 1.64 -9.35 -11.98
CA ASN A 60 0.31 -8.83 -11.67
C ASN A 60 0.40 -7.41 -11.11
N GLU A 61 0.11 -6.42 -11.96
CA GLU A 61 0.05 -5.01 -11.53
C GLU A 61 -0.93 -4.80 -10.37
N GLY A 62 -1.98 -5.61 -10.26
CA GLY A 62 -2.95 -5.56 -9.17
C GLY A 62 -2.50 -6.21 -7.86
N PHE A 63 -1.25 -6.67 -7.76
CA PHE A 63 -0.75 -7.22 -6.51
C PHE A 63 -0.69 -6.17 -5.38
N LEU A 64 -0.26 -4.95 -5.70
CA LEU A 64 -0.15 -3.85 -4.74
C LEU A 64 -0.70 -2.54 -5.32
N ALA A 65 -1.55 -1.87 -4.55
CA ALA A 65 -2.06 -0.54 -4.81
C ALA A 65 -1.84 0.38 -3.60
N PHE A 66 -1.92 1.69 -3.84
CA PHE A 66 -1.73 2.72 -2.82
C PHE A 66 -2.90 3.70 -2.83
N ALA A 67 -3.22 4.24 -1.65
CA ALA A 67 -4.21 5.29 -1.47
C ALA A 67 -3.73 6.35 -0.49
N TRP A 68 -4.24 7.57 -0.65
CA TRP A 68 -4.14 8.64 0.34
C TRP A 68 -5.39 8.64 1.22
N ALA A 69 -5.21 8.79 2.52
CA ALA A 69 -6.24 9.16 3.48
C ALA A 69 -6.04 10.62 3.89
N SER A 70 -7.11 11.41 3.97
CA SER A 70 -6.99 12.83 4.29
C SER A 70 -6.49 13.11 5.70
N SER A 71 -6.64 12.14 6.61
CA SER A 71 -6.11 12.20 7.97
C SER A 71 -5.85 10.81 8.53
N ALA A 72 -4.96 10.72 9.53
CA ALA A 72 -4.79 9.54 10.35
C ALA A 72 -6.07 9.21 11.13
N TYR A 73 -6.20 7.93 11.50
CA TYR A 73 -7.24 7.48 12.42
C TYR A 73 -6.63 6.90 13.71
N THR A 74 -7.44 6.77 14.75
CA THR A 74 -7.00 6.18 16.03
C THR A 74 -7.48 4.74 16.17
N ARG A 75 -6.55 3.84 16.48
CA ARG A 75 -6.84 2.44 16.83
C ARG A 75 -6.21 2.11 18.17
N ALA A 76 -7.02 1.61 19.11
CA ALA A 76 -6.55 1.22 20.45
C ALA A 76 -5.67 2.29 21.15
N LYS A 77 -6.09 3.56 21.08
CA LYS A 77 -5.38 4.75 21.60
C LYS A 77 -4.03 5.07 20.93
N ARG A 78 -3.72 4.45 19.79
CA ARG A 78 -2.56 4.76 18.96
C ARG A 78 -3.02 5.39 17.66
N MET A 79 -2.27 6.38 17.20
CA MET A 79 -2.47 6.98 15.88
C MET A 79 -1.92 6.04 14.81
N VAL A 80 -2.66 5.89 13.71
CA VAL A 80 -2.29 5.05 12.56
C VAL A 80 -2.02 5.99 11.39
N LEU A 81 -0.75 6.11 11.01
CA LEU A 81 -0.27 7.00 9.93
C LEU A 81 -0.20 6.29 8.57
N GLY A 82 -0.14 4.96 8.59
CA GLY A 82 -0.15 4.09 7.43
C GLY A 82 -0.88 2.80 7.78
N GLN A 83 -1.41 2.14 6.76
CA GLN A 83 -1.99 0.82 6.92
C GLN A 83 -1.84 0.01 5.65
N CYS A 84 -1.13 -1.12 5.76
CA CYS A 84 -1.20 -2.22 4.83
C CYS A 84 -2.38 -3.15 5.16
N GLU A 85 -3.15 -3.52 4.14
CA GLU A 85 -4.17 -4.55 4.24
C GLU A 85 -4.12 -5.54 3.08
N LYS A 86 -4.37 -6.82 3.38
CA LYS A 86 -4.76 -7.80 2.36
C LYS A 86 -6.25 -7.62 2.09
N VAL A 87 -6.60 -7.18 0.89
CA VAL A 87 -7.97 -6.75 0.56
C VAL A 87 -8.91 -7.94 0.64
N MET A 88 -9.82 -7.90 1.62
CA MET A 88 -10.78 -8.97 1.89
C MET A 88 -12.14 -8.36 2.25
N PHE A 89 -13.18 -8.69 1.49
CA PHE A 89 -14.53 -8.19 1.75
C PHE A 89 -15.29 -9.16 2.65
N GLN A 90 -15.37 -8.85 3.95
CA GLN A 90 -16.01 -9.68 4.98
C GLN A 90 -17.55 -9.63 4.95
N GLN A 91 -18.16 -9.35 3.79
CA GLN A 91 -19.61 -9.24 3.62
C GLN A 91 -20.05 -9.85 2.30
N GLY A 92 -21.33 -10.20 2.18
CA GLY A 92 -21.96 -10.67 0.94
C GLY A 92 -22.86 -9.63 0.27
N GLY A 93 -23.41 -9.99 -0.88
CA GLY A 93 -24.42 -9.21 -1.60
C GLY A 93 -23.98 -7.79 -1.94
N TRP A 94 -24.89 -6.82 -1.77
CA TRP A 94 -24.64 -5.42 -2.17
C TRP A 94 -23.54 -4.72 -1.36
N LYS A 95 -23.26 -5.15 -0.12
CA LYS A 95 -22.17 -4.56 0.67
C LYS A 95 -20.81 -4.91 0.07
N LYS A 96 -20.64 -6.15 -0.40
CA LYS A 96 -19.46 -6.58 -1.15
C LYS A 96 -19.36 -5.87 -2.49
N ALA A 97 -20.45 -5.87 -3.26
CA ALA A 97 -20.47 -5.29 -4.59
C ALA A 97 -20.06 -3.80 -4.60
N ARG A 98 -20.51 -3.00 -3.63
CA ARG A 98 -20.09 -1.59 -3.51
C ARG A 98 -18.60 -1.42 -3.21
N GLN A 99 -18.04 -2.25 -2.34
CA GLN A 99 -16.61 -2.19 -2.01
C GLN A 99 -15.74 -2.63 -3.20
N GLU A 100 -16.14 -3.71 -3.89
CA GLU A 100 -15.47 -4.15 -5.12
C GLU A 100 -15.57 -3.11 -6.23
N GLN A 101 -16.74 -2.48 -6.39
CA GLN A 101 -16.93 -1.40 -7.36
C GLN A 101 -16.01 -0.23 -7.06
N GLN A 102 -15.92 0.22 -5.80
CA GLN A 102 -15.02 1.31 -5.42
C GLN A 102 -13.56 1.00 -5.77
N MET A 103 -13.08 -0.21 -5.48
CA MET A 103 -11.71 -0.61 -5.84
C MET A 103 -11.50 -0.60 -7.36
N ARG A 104 -12.46 -1.10 -8.14
CA ARG A 104 -12.38 -1.11 -9.61
C ARG A 104 -12.47 0.28 -10.21
N ASP A 105 -13.28 1.16 -9.65
CA ASP A 105 -13.39 2.55 -10.11
C ASP A 105 -12.10 3.32 -9.83
N TRP A 106 -11.40 3.01 -8.73
CA TRP A 106 -10.13 3.63 -8.38
C TRP A 106 -8.92 3.05 -9.12
N PHE A 107 -8.85 1.72 -9.26
CA PHE A 107 -7.64 1.02 -9.69
C PHE A 107 -7.81 0.25 -11.00
N GLY A 108 -9.04 0.12 -11.52
CA GLY A 108 -9.37 -0.77 -12.65
C GLY A 108 -9.51 -2.26 -12.27
N PHE A 109 -9.09 -2.62 -11.06
CA PHE A 109 -9.13 -3.98 -10.52
C PHE A 109 -9.38 -3.96 -8.99
N VAL A 110 -9.56 -5.13 -8.39
CA VAL A 110 -9.52 -5.27 -6.93
C VAL A 110 -8.08 -5.67 -6.55
N PRO A 111 -7.32 -4.81 -5.83
CA PRO A 111 -5.94 -5.13 -5.49
C PRO A 111 -5.85 -6.32 -4.52
N VAL A 112 -4.72 -7.02 -4.52
CA VAL A 112 -4.43 -8.06 -3.51
C VAL A 112 -4.06 -7.40 -2.17
N TYR A 113 -3.16 -6.41 -2.23
CA TYR A 113 -2.78 -5.58 -1.10
C TYR A 113 -3.04 -4.10 -1.40
N LEU A 114 -3.50 -3.38 -0.39
CA LEU A 114 -3.66 -1.93 -0.42
C LEU A 114 -2.88 -1.32 0.74
N ILE A 115 -2.00 -0.36 0.43
CA ILE A 115 -1.35 0.48 1.43
C ILE A 115 -1.99 1.86 1.40
N THR A 116 -2.55 2.29 2.53
CA THR A 116 -3.14 3.62 2.68
C THR A 116 -2.25 4.47 3.59
N ILE A 117 -1.89 5.68 3.15
CA ILE A 117 -1.01 6.60 3.87
C ILE A 117 -1.77 7.88 4.26
N ASP A 118 -1.55 8.37 5.48
CA ASP A 118 -2.05 9.66 5.95
C ASP A 118 -1.35 10.82 5.20
N ALA A 119 -2.15 11.51 4.39
CA ALA A 119 -1.74 12.67 3.62
C ALA A 119 -1.31 13.85 4.51
N SER A 120 -2.04 14.10 5.61
CA SER A 120 -1.76 15.20 6.53
C SER A 120 -0.45 15.03 7.30
N PHE A 121 -0.07 13.78 7.56
CA PHE A 121 1.25 13.43 8.07
C PHE A 121 2.32 13.60 6.98
N CYS A 122 2.08 13.06 5.78
CA CYS A 122 3.05 13.11 4.68
C CYS A 122 3.46 14.54 4.30
N GLU A 123 2.54 15.49 4.34
CA GLU A 123 2.77 16.91 4.08
C GLU A 123 3.79 17.53 5.07
N LYS A 124 3.79 17.05 6.32
CA LYS A 124 4.61 17.61 7.42
C LYS A 124 5.87 16.80 7.71
N ALA A 125 5.85 15.51 7.35
CA ALA A 125 6.96 14.59 7.54
C ALA A 125 8.19 15.05 6.76
N ASN A 126 9.38 14.77 7.27
CA ASN A 126 10.60 14.85 6.47
C ASN A 126 10.80 13.57 5.62
N ASP A 127 11.78 13.58 4.71
CA ASP A 127 12.00 12.45 3.80
C ASP A 127 12.34 11.14 4.53
N SER A 128 13.05 11.20 5.66
CA SER A 128 13.39 10.01 6.45
C SER A 128 12.16 9.41 7.12
N GLU A 129 11.29 10.24 7.69
CA GLU A 129 10.03 9.81 8.30
C GLU A 129 9.08 9.20 7.25
N PHE A 130 8.99 9.83 6.08
CA PHE A 130 8.20 9.34 4.96
C PHE A 130 8.70 7.98 4.45
N CYS A 131 10.00 7.85 4.22
CA CYS A 131 10.59 6.58 3.75
C CYS A 131 10.40 5.47 4.79
N ALA A 132 10.63 5.77 6.08
CA ALA A 132 10.45 4.79 7.15
C ALA A 132 9.01 4.31 7.27
N LEU A 133 8.01 5.20 7.07
CA LEU A 133 6.61 4.80 7.05
C LEU A 133 6.30 3.87 5.88
N LEU A 134 6.74 4.20 4.67
CA LEU A 134 6.50 3.35 3.49
C LEU A 134 7.16 1.98 3.62
N GLU A 135 8.42 1.95 4.07
CA GLU A 135 9.15 0.70 4.31
C GLU A 135 8.46 -0.16 5.38
N HIS A 136 8.00 0.47 6.48
CA HIS A 136 7.20 -0.20 7.50
C HIS A 136 5.94 -0.86 6.92
N GLU A 137 5.16 -0.13 6.11
CA GLU A 137 3.95 -0.68 5.50
C GLU A 137 4.24 -1.78 4.47
N LEU A 138 5.38 -1.74 3.78
CA LEU A 138 5.81 -2.81 2.88
C LEU A 138 6.17 -4.09 3.64
N TYR A 139 6.81 -3.98 4.82
CA TYR A 139 7.13 -5.13 5.67
C TYR A 139 5.90 -5.88 6.19
N HIS A 140 4.72 -5.26 6.19
CA HIS A 140 3.47 -5.97 6.48
C HIS A 140 3.09 -6.97 5.39
N ILE A 141 3.63 -6.87 4.17
CA ILE A 141 3.47 -7.89 3.13
C ILE A 141 4.58 -8.92 3.32
N GLY A 142 4.27 -10.02 4.02
CA GLY A 142 5.19 -11.13 4.22
C GLY A 142 5.02 -12.25 3.19
N VAL A 143 6.03 -13.11 3.07
CA VAL A 143 5.97 -14.35 2.28
C VAL A 143 6.37 -15.54 3.16
N GLU A 144 5.60 -16.63 3.10
CA GLU A 144 5.92 -17.85 3.85
C GLU A 144 7.23 -18.45 3.34
N ARG A 145 8.09 -18.85 4.27
CA ARG A 145 9.36 -19.52 4.00
C ARG A 145 9.46 -20.82 4.78
N ASP A 146 10.16 -21.80 4.22
CA ASP A 146 10.41 -23.07 4.88
C ASP A 146 11.59 -23.00 5.88
N SER A 147 12.02 -24.14 6.42
CA SER A 147 13.11 -24.21 7.39
C SER A 147 14.47 -23.82 6.81
N ASP A 148 14.64 -23.91 5.50
CA ASP A 148 15.88 -23.57 4.79
C ASP A 148 15.86 -22.10 4.32
N GLY A 149 14.73 -21.41 4.49
CA GLY A 149 14.55 -20.00 4.14
C GLY A 149 14.01 -19.79 2.72
N GLU A 150 13.64 -20.87 2.02
CA GLU A 150 13.10 -20.80 0.66
C GLU A 150 11.62 -20.45 0.66
N ILE A 151 11.17 -19.72 -0.37
CA ILE A 151 9.77 -19.30 -0.49
C ILE A 151 8.86 -20.51 -0.69
N ILE A 152 7.77 -20.56 0.07
CA ILE A 152 6.73 -21.57 -0.08
C ILE A 152 5.71 -21.12 -1.13
N TYR A 153 5.51 -21.96 -2.14
CA TYR A 153 4.52 -21.74 -3.20
C TYR A 153 3.22 -22.49 -2.90
N SER A 154 2.10 -21.96 -3.38
CA SER A 154 0.78 -22.58 -3.28
C SER A 154 0.59 -23.64 -4.38
N ASP A 155 0.30 -24.89 -4.00
CA ASP A 155 0.03 -25.98 -4.96
C ASP A 155 -1.14 -25.69 -5.91
N HIS A 156 -2.07 -24.82 -5.51
CA HIS A 156 -3.27 -24.51 -6.29
C HIS A 156 -3.02 -23.41 -7.33
N THR A 157 -2.18 -22.43 -7.00
CA THR A 157 -1.98 -21.23 -7.82
C THR A 157 -0.59 -21.17 -8.45
N GLY A 158 0.37 -21.94 -7.94
CA GLY A 158 1.78 -21.85 -8.33
C GLY A 158 2.47 -20.56 -7.89
N LEU A 159 1.82 -19.73 -7.07
CA LEU A 159 2.33 -18.42 -6.63
C LEU A 159 2.88 -18.49 -5.20
N PRO A 160 3.84 -17.62 -4.84
CA PRO A 160 4.32 -17.49 -3.46
C PRO A 160 3.19 -17.23 -2.47
N LYS A 161 3.23 -17.89 -1.31
CA LYS A 161 2.23 -17.73 -0.25
C LYS A 161 2.49 -16.45 0.55
N HIS A 162 1.89 -15.36 0.10
CA HIS A 162 1.94 -14.08 0.79
C HIS A 162 0.90 -13.98 1.91
N TYR A 163 1.31 -13.41 3.04
CA TYR A 163 0.47 -13.16 4.22
C TYR A 163 0.63 -11.71 4.71
N LEU A 164 -0.34 -11.25 5.52
CA LEU A 164 -0.26 -9.97 6.20
C LEU A 164 0.45 -10.17 7.55
N ALA A 165 1.66 -9.64 7.71
CA ALA A 165 2.39 -9.63 8.96
C ALA A 165 1.80 -8.57 9.92
N GLY A 166 1.89 -8.82 11.23
CA GLY A 166 1.32 -7.96 12.27
C GLY A 166 2.35 -7.13 13.03
#